data_AF-A0A2E4GZ59-F1
#
_entry.id   AF-A0A2E4GZ59-F1
#
_cell.length_a   1.000
_cell.length_b   1.000
_cell.length_c   1.000
_cell.angle_alpha   90.00
_cell.angle_beta   90.00
_cell.angle_gamma   90.00
#
_symmetry.space_group_name_H-M   'P 1'
#
loop_
_entity.id
_entity.type
_entity.pdbx_description
1 polymer ?
#
loop_
_entity_poly.entity_id
_entity_poly.type
_entity_poly.pdbx_seq_one_letter_code
_entity_poly.pdbx_strand_id
1 'polypeptide(L)' 'MSAELKELKIRKLEEAEEVDFGPLSSYHPLVADGDTPVRTGVQICEPGYEAQMHWHPYVEVLFILEGEMDAWQKGKDP' A
#
# COMPACT_ATOMS: atom_id res chain seq x y z
N MET A 1 -1.10 -21.92 -19.42
CA MET A 1 -0.34 -21.76 -18.17
C MET A 1 -1.26 -22.19 -17.04
N SER A 2 -1.15 -23.43 -16.57
CA SER A 2 -1.87 -23.83 -15.36
C SER A 2 -1.22 -23.08 -14.21
N ALA A 3 -1.95 -22.17 -13.55
CA ALA A 3 -1.47 -21.61 -12.31
C ALA A 3 -1.42 -22.79 -11.32
N GLU A 4 -0.21 -23.23 -10.94
CA GLU A 4 -0.10 -24.04 -9.73
C GLU A 4 -0.78 -23.27 -8.61
N LEU A 5 -1.69 -23.93 -7.90
CA LEU A 5 -2.35 -23.34 -6.73
C LEU A 5 -1.27 -23.11 -5.69
N LYS A 6 -0.73 -21.88 -5.68
CA LYS A 6 0.17 -21.42 -4.63
C LYS A 6 -0.55 -21.55 -3.30
N GLU A 7 0.20 -21.96 -2.27
CA GLU A 7 -0.30 -22.08 -0.91
C GLU A 7 -0.99 -20.78 -0.46
N LEU A 8 -2.12 -20.92 0.24
CA LEU A 8 -2.87 -19.77 0.75
C LEU A 8 -1.99 -19.00 1.74
N LYS A 9 -1.89 -17.69 1.54
CA LYS A 9 -1.11 -16.82 2.39
C LYS A 9 -2.02 -15.93 3.22
N ILE A 10 -1.93 -16.09 4.53
CA ILE A 10 -2.71 -15.34 5.51
C ILE A 10 -1.75 -14.43 6.30
N ARG A 11 -2.17 -13.18 6.51
CA ARG A 11 -1.45 -12.16 7.26
C ARG A 11 -2.45 -11.37 8.08
N LYS A 12 -2.07 -11.02 9.31
CA LYS A 12 -2.87 -10.17 10.19
C LYS A 12 -2.14 -8.86 10.43
N LEU A 13 -2.89 -7.78 10.48
CA LEU A 13 -2.35 -6.44 10.76
C LEU A 13 -1.72 -6.37 12.14
N GLU A 14 -2.34 -6.98 13.15
CA GLU A 14 -1.84 -6.99 14.55
C GLU A 14 -0.46 -7.66 14.72
N GLU A 15 -0.05 -8.47 13.74
CA GLU A 15 1.22 -9.21 13.73
C GLU A 15 2.25 -8.55 12.78
N ALA A 16 1.84 -7.54 12.01
CA ALA A 16 2.71 -6.87 11.05
C ALA A 16 3.61 -5.85 11.74
N GLU A 17 4.87 -5.80 11.32
CA GLU A 17 5.80 -4.78 11.79
C GLU A 17 5.38 -3.40 11.27
N GLU A 18 5.35 -2.42 12.17
CA GLU A 18 5.23 -1.02 11.82
C GLU A 18 6.60 -0.49 11.39
N VAL A 19 6.71 -0.05 10.13
CA VAL A 19 7.93 0.55 9.60
C VAL A 19 7.74 2.04 9.34
N ASP A 20 8.79 2.81 9.59
CA ASP A 20 8.83 4.23 9.22
C ASP A 20 8.62 4.37 7.71
N PHE A 21 7.66 5.22 7.32
CA PHE A 21 7.29 5.44 5.93
C PHE A 21 7.22 6.93 5.59
N GLY A 22 8.12 7.69 6.20
CA GLY A 22 8.26 9.13 5.99
C GLY A 22 7.52 9.96 7.03
N PRO A 23 7.65 11.29 6.95
CA PRO A 23 7.03 12.18 7.92
C PRO A 23 5.53 11.96 7.97
N LEU A 24 4.95 11.81 9.17
CA LEU A 24 3.50 11.66 9.38
C LEU A 24 2.91 10.39 8.77
N SER A 25 3.73 9.38 8.46
CA SER A 25 3.24 8.13 7.90
C SER A 25 4.04 6.92 8.38
N SER A 26 3.32 5.85 8.73
CA SER A 26 3.91 4.52 8.95
C SER A 26 3.26 3.48 8.05
N TYR A 27 3.93 2.35 7.85
CA TYR A 27 3.47 1.29 6.97
C TYR A 27 3.57 -0.07 7.65
N HIS A 28 2.56 -0.91 7.44
CA HIS A 28 2.50 -2.28 7.92
C HIS A 28 2.47 -3.23 6.71
N PRO A 29 3.62 -3.77 6.27
CA PRO A 29 3.66 -4.72 5.17
C PRO A 29 2.90 -6.00 5.54
N LEU A 30 1.98 -6.45 4.68
CA LEU A 30 1.27 -7.71 4.86
C LEU A 30 1.87 -8.78 3.92
N VAL A 31 1.81 -8.55 2.61
CA VAL A 31 2.45 -9.41 1.61
C VAL A 31 3.51 -8.57 0.89
N ALA A 32 4.79 -8.83 1.15
CA ALA A 32 5.90 -8.02 0.63
C ALA A 32 7.21 -8.80 0.43
N ASP A 33 7.14 -10.11 0.30
CA ASP A 33 8.30 -11.03 0.24
C ASP A 33 8.76 -11.37 -1.19
N GLY A 34 8.08 -10.84 -2.21
CA GLY A 34 8.50 -10.95 -3.62
C GLY A 34 8.20 -12.29 -4.30
N ASP A 35 7.71 -13.30 -3.58
CA ASP A 35 7.28 -14.58 -4.15
C ASP A 35 5.85 -14.55 -4.73
N THR A 36 5.11 -13.50 -4.38
CA THR A 36 3.73 -13.25 -4.74
C THR A 36 3.70 -12.12 -5.78
N PRO A 37 2.88 -12.22 -6.85
CA PRO A 37 2.80 -11.17 -7.88
C PRO A 37 2.14 -9.87 -7.39
N VAL A 38 1.74 -9.82 -6.13
CA VAL A 38 1.09 -8.68 -5.47
C VAL A 38 1.88 -8.34 -4.22
N ARG A 39 2.08 -7.04 -4.01
CA ARG A 39 2.53 -6.48 -2.73
C ARG A 39 1.36 -5.74 -2.10
N THR A 40 1.14 -5.91 -0.80
CA THR A 40 0.10 -5.21 -0.06
C THR A 40 0.52 -4.92 1.38
N GLY A 41 -0.07 -3.89 1.96
CA GLY A 41 0.10 -3.50 3.35
C GLY A 41 -0.88 -2.40 3.71
N VAL A 42 -0.87 -1.98 4.98
CA VAL A 42 -1.69 -0.89 5.49
C VAL A 42 -0.78 0.28 5.80
N GLN A 43 -1.03 1.42 5.16
CA GLN A 43 -0.38 2.68 5.50
C GLN A 43 -1.26 3.45 6.47
N ILE A 44 -0.68 4.02 7.51
CA ILE A 44 -1.34 4.95 8.43
C ILE A 44 -0.76 6.32 8.16
N CYS A 45 -1.62 7.28 7.84
CA CYS A 45 -1.24 8.65 7.51
C CYS A 45 -1.87 9.60 8.53
N GLU A 46 -1.04 10.34 9.25
CA GLU A 46 -1.52 11.39 10.16
C GLU A 46 -2.02 12.60 9.38
N PRO A 47 -2.95 13.40 9.92
CA PRO A 47 -3.43 14.62 9.28
C PRO A 47 -2.29 15.55 8.83
N GLY A 48 -2.33 15.95 7.56
CA GLY A 48 -1.28 16.76 6.93
C GLY A 48 -0.20 15.96 6.19
N TYR A 49 -0.25 14.62 6.20
CA TYR A 49 0.54 13.80 5.31
C TYR A 49 0.21 14.08 3.84
N GLU A 50 1.25 14.24 3.02
CA GLU A 50 1.14 14.37 1.56
C GLU A 50 2.20 13.49 0.90
N ALA A 51 1.75 12.52 0.10
CA ALA A 51 2.63 11.76 -0.76
C ALA A 51 3.14 12.66 -1.90
N GLN A 52 4.46 12.82 -2.02
CA GLN A 52 5.08 13.58 -3.11
C GLN A 52 4.70 12.98 -4.46
N MET A 53 4.50 13.81 -5.49
CA MET A 53 4.16 13.35 -6.84
C MET A 53 5.21 12.35 -7.38
N HIS A 54 4.78 11.14 -7.73
CA HIS A 54 5.66 10.07 -8.22
C HIS A 54 4.96 9.17 -9.26
N TRP A 55 5.65 8.11 -9.71
CA TRP A 55 5.12 7.12 -10.65
C TRP A 55 5.66 5.72 -10.37
N HIS A 56 4.91 4.70 -10.78
CA HIS A 56 5.29 3.30 -10.67
C HIS A 56 5.15 2.57 -12.02
N PRO A 57 5.99 1.55 -12.29
CA PRO A 57 5.86 0.68 -13.46
C PRO A 57 4.77 -0.40 -13.29
N TYR A 58 3.97 -0.32 -12.22
CA TYR A 58 2.92 -1.26 -11.86
C TYR A 58 1.63 -0.50 -11.49
N VAL A 59 0.51 -1.21 -11.49
CA VAL A 59 -0.76 -0.68 -11.00
C VAL A 59 -0.77 -0.74 -9.49
N GLU A 60 -1.04 0.40 -8.85
CA GLU A 60 -1.35 0.50 -7.44
C GLU A 60 -2.87 0.61 -7.25
N VAL A 61 -3.39 -0.09 -6.24
CA VAL A 61 -4.80 -0.02 -5.85
C VAL A 61 -4.84 0.37 -4.38
N LEU A 62 -5.48 1.49 -4.09
CA LEU A 62 -5.64 2.01 -2.73
C LEU A 62 -7.08 1.77 -2.27
N PHE A 63 -7.21 1.23 -1.06
CA PHE A 63 -8.49 1.12 -0.37
C PHE A 63 -8.42 2.02 0.86
N ILE A 64 -9.32 2.99 0.94
CA ILE A 64 -9.44 3.84 2.13
C ILE A 64 -10.24 3.05 3.16
N LEU A 65 -9.53 2.59 4.20
CA LEU A 65 -10.14 1.81 5.28
C LEU A 65 -10.80 2.73 6.31
N GLU A 66 -10.16 3.86 6.62
CA GLU A 66 -10.64 4.89 7.54
C GLU A 66 -10.18 6.28 7.07
N GLY A 67 -10.95 7.32 7.40
CA GLY A 67 -10.64 8.70 7.04
C GLY A 67 -11.00 9.07 5.59
N GLU A 68 -10.34 10.11 5.08
CA GLU A 68 -10.54 10.66 3.74
C GLU A 68 -9.18 10.90 3.07
N MET A 69 -9.14 10.80 1.73
CA MET A 69 -7.93 10.99 0.93
C MET A 69 -8.31 11.67 -0.39
N ASP A 70 -7.55 12.69 -0.77
CA ASP A 70 -7.57 13.26 -2.11
C ASP A 70 -6.49 12.61 -2.98
N ALA A 71 -6.81 12.37 -4.26
CA ALA A 71 -5.88 11.82 -5.23
C ALA A 71 -5.71 12.77 -6.42
N TRP A 72 -4.47 13.17 -6.71
CA TRP A 72 -4.14 14.02 -7.84
C TRP A 72 -3.38 13.26 -8.91
N GLN A 73 -3.70 13.53 -10.17
CA GLN A 73 -2.98 12.97 -11.31
C GLN A 73 -2.33 14.09 -12.12
N LYS A 74 -1.04 13.97 -12.39
CA LYS A 74 -0.31 14.95 -13.20
C LYS A 74 -1.02 15.20 -14.53
N GLY A 75 -1.31 16.47 -14.81
CA GLY A 75 -1.98 16.91 -16.04
C GLY A 75 -3.50 16.76 -16.03
N LYS A 76 -4.10 16.47 -14.87
CA LYS A 76 -5.53 16.62 -14.63
C LYS A 76 -5.74 17.76 -13.63
N ASP A 77 -6.70 18.63 -13.92
CA ASP A 77 -7.20 19.57 -12.92
C ASP A 77 -7.98 18.78 -11.83
N PRO A 78 -8.01 19.27 -10.57
CA PRO A 78 -8.77 18.66 -9.49
C PRO A 78 -10.28 18.55 -9.80
#